data_AF-A0A0W1JK74-F1
#
_entry.id   AF-A0A0W1JK74-F1
#
_cell.length_a   1.000
_cell.length_b   1.000
_cell.length_c   1.000
_cell.angle_alpha   90.00
_cell.angle_beta   90.00
_cell.angle_gamma   90.00
#
_symmetry.space_group_name_H-M   'P 1'
#
loop_
_entity.id
_entity.type
_entity.pdbx_description
1 polymer ?
#
loop_
_entity_poly.entity_id
_entity_poly.type
_entity_poly.pdbx_seq_one_letter_code
_entity_poly.pdbx_strand_id
1 'polypeptide(L)'
;MGLGLLLYAQSKSSRERSQVFISRKGGAFSMTDKNIVYSPSEYLKAEVIKIGRTAVRFHLNWLQIILVLEGTLRVKTSYEINEIDEGEFIFINSCDIYALWSEQGSCLVEVVSLDMDKLSYSFESLAGIRFRNMPIKGKEFQESKLDEVRKKTFQRYLIEVYSKLNGESMLNENSLNKLAVRMISLALYEYNYLYYVWPDVRYISSKKVERFHRVARYVKDNLNQNIGLNDVAQMELVGKTYFTQMWKEMMNLPFGEYVNYERVLYSERLLLFTDKTIIDISEECGFSDVKYYYKNFKHWYGKKPVEWKKEWLDFQLKGVSGETLGFAEAKSRLTGFYEKYLAKTKMNNRIYEQYLMLKETAYFNESLQKNMIVSFDLFSPKNLSDEESWGQKLPEYSAIDLFINQVHEMGLELQMQIRAEGLKARGYSEVLKCMLEKSEQYYGLKEMKNWEFQFVCKSLEELYEAKFYGDWLNDRLNGGKIRYVLV
;
A
#
# COMPACT_ATOMS: atom_id res chain seq x y z
N MET A 1 -30.15 -24.90 5.09
CA MET A 1 -29.44 -24.06 6.09
C MET A 1 -28.33 -23.28 5.40
N GLY A 2 -28.74 -22.43 4.47
CA GLY A 2 -27.92 -21.44 3.77
C GLY A 2 -28.29 -20.03 4.25
N LEU A 3 -27.53 -19.02 3.80
CA LEU A 3 -27.61 -17.57 4.13
C LEU A 3 -26.76 -17.02 5.30
N GLY A 4 -25.88 -17.81 5.93
CA GLY A 4 -25.16 -17.36 7.14
C GLY A 4 -23.94 -16.43 6.95
N LEU A 5 -23.25 -16.43 5.81
CA LEU A 5 -21.94 -15.77 5.68
C LEU A 5 -21.96 -14.37 5.03
N LEU A 6 -22.94 -14.07 4.17
CA LEU A 6 -23.05 -12.77 3.51
C LEU A 6 -23.77 -11.71 4.35
N LEU A 7 -24.67 -12.11 5.26
CA LEU A 7 -25.33 -11.19 6.20
C LEU A 7 -24.50 -10.88 7.46
N TYR A 8 -23.45 -11.64 7.74
CA TYR A 8 -22.63 -11.46 8.96
C TYR A 8 -21.82 -10.15 8.93
N ALA A 9 -21.61 -9.56 7.74
CA ALA A 9 -20.93 -8.28 7.56
C ALA A 9 -21.81 -7.05 7.89
N GLN A 10 -23.14 -7.20 8.02
CA GLN A 10 -24.06 -6.05 8.05
C GLN A 10 -24.67 -5.68 9.43
N SER A 11 -24.34 -6.32 10.57
CA SER A 11 -25.06 -5.97 11.82
C SER A 11 -24.34 -6.04 13.17
N LYS A 12 -23.03 -6.32 13.26
CA LYS A 12 -22.40 -6.51 14.59
C LYS A 12 -21.02 -5.87 14.76
N SER A 13 -20.77 -5.48 16.02
CA SER A 13 -19.56 -4.77 16.46
C SER A 13 -18.28 -5.56 16.18
N SER A 14 -17.14 -4.86 16.10
CA SER A 14 -15.80 -5.43 15.79
C SER A 14 -15.41 -6.65 16.64
N ARG A 15 -15.96 -6.79 17.86
CA ARG A 15 -15.74 -7.92 18.77
C ARG A 15 -16.41 -9.24 18.35
N GLU A 16 -17.48 -9.19 17.54
CA GLU A 16 -18.25 -10.38 17.14
C GLU A 16 -17.84 -10.93 15.76
N ARG A 17 -17.00 -10.20 15.01
CA ARG A 17 -16.43 -10.63 13.72
C ARG A 17 -15.34 -11.71 13.88
N SER A 18 -14.76 -11.83 15.06
CA SER A 18 -13.58 -12.67 15.37
C SER A 18 -13.90 -14.14 15.70
N GLN A 19 -15.15 -14.60 15.47
CA GLN A 19 -15.58 -15.95 15.84
C GLN A 19 -16.36 -16.61 14.70
N VAL A 20 -15.66 -17.04 13.66
CA VAL A 20 -16.24 -17.98 12.68
C VAL A 20 -15.44 -19.28 12.72
N PHE A 21 -15.99 -20.30 13.37
CA PHE A 21 -15.43 -21.65 13.34
C PHE A 21 -15.98 -22.41 12.14
N ILE A 22 -15.13 -22.81 11.20
CA ILE A 22 -15.47 -23.84 10.21
C ILE A 22 -14.67 -25.09 10.56
N SER A 23 -15.29 -26.02 11.30
CA SER A 23 -14.69 -27.33 11.58
C SER A 23 -14.96 -28.26 10.40
N ARG A 24 -13.90 -28.71 9.73
CA ARG A 24 -14.00 -29.84 8.79
C ARG A 24 -14.02 -31.16 9.56
N LYS A 25 -14.88 -32.10 9.19
CA LYS A 25 -14.76 -33.49 9.67
C LYS A 25 -13.54 -34.13 8.98
N GLY A 26 -12.40 -34.21 9.68
CA GLY A 26 -11.27 -35.07 9.28
C GLY A 26 -10.01 -34.41 8.71
N GLY A 27 -9.72 -33.15 9.00
CA GLY A 27 -8.42 -32.53 8.69
C GLY A 27 -8.40 -31.08 9.13
N ALA A 28 -7.40 -30.69 9.93
CA ALA A 28 -7.34 -29.37 10.56
C ALA A 28 -6.97 -28.26 9.56
N PHE A 29 -7.93 -27.80 8.76
CA PHE A 29 -7.87 -26.48 8.17
C PHE A 29 -8.16 -25.46 9.26
N SER A 30 -7.12 -24.80 9.77
CA SER A 30 -7.32 -23.75 10.75
C SER A 30 -7.59 -22.45 10.02
N MET A 31 -8.79 -21.88 10.19
CA MET A 31 -8.92 -20.42 10.13
C MET A 31 -8.02 -19.90 11.25
N THR A 32 -6.87 -19.30 10.93
CA THR A 32 -5.98 -18.75 11.97
C THR A 32 -6.55 -17.44 12.49
N ASP A 33 -7.74 -17.49 13.08
CA ASP A 33 -8.00 -16.78 14.32
C ASP A 33 -7.56 -17.70 15.46
N LYS A 34 -6.33 -18.23 15.41
CA LYS A 34 -5.62 -18.46 16.67
C LYS A 34 -5.43 -17.05 17.20
N ASN A 35 -6.39 -16.64 18.02
CA ASN A 35 -6.49 -15.37 18.72
C ASN A 35 -5.09 -14.79 18.89
N ILE A 36 -4.69 -13.89 17.99
CA ILE A 36 -3.70 -12.93 18.40
C ILE A 36 -4.49 -12.07 19.39
N VAL A 37 -4.33 -12.37 20.67
CA VAL A 37 -5.00 -11.67 21.76
C VAL A 37 -4.31 -10.32 21.85
N TYR A 38 -4.90 -9.31 21.23
CA TYR A 38 -4.38 -7.94 21.22
C TYR A 38 -4.90 -7.15 22.41
N SER A 39 -4.11 -6.15 22.83
CA SER A 39 -4.67 -5.00 23.53
C SER A 39 -5.61 -4.24 22.58
N PRO A 40 -6.74 -3.67 23.07
CA PRO A 40 -7.66 -2.87 22.25
C PRO A 40 -6.98 -1.76 21.44
N SER A 41 -5.82 -1.27 21.88
CA SER A 41 -5.14 -0.08 21.36
C SER A 41 -4.01 -0.34 20.36
N GLU A 42 -3.58 -1.59 20.12
CA GLU A 42 -2.46 -1.89 19.21
C GLU A 42 -2.90 -1.99 17.74
N TYR A 43 -2.31 -1.21 16.82
CA TYR A 43 -2.60 -1.26 15.38
C TYR A 43 -1.74 -2.28 14.63
N LEU A 44 -0.68 -2.76 15.27
CA LEU A 44 0.38 -3.55 14.66
C LEU A 44 0.99 -4.54 15.66
N LYS A 45 1.39 -5.70 15.17
CA LYS A 45 2.26 -6.66 15.87
C LYS A 45 3.37 -7.12 14.94
N ALA A 46 4.54 -7.42 15.48
CA ALA A 46 5.59 -8.10 14.73
C ALA A 46 6.13 -9.32 15.45
N GLU A 47 6.48 -10.33 14.66
CA GLU A 47 7.04 -11.62 15.10
C GLU A 47 8.21 -12.01 14.20
N VAL A 48 9.32 -12.48 14.79
CA VAL A 48 10.41 -13.09 14.02
C VAL A 48 10.23 -14.60 14.12
N ILE A 49 10.13 -15.25 12.97
CA ILE A 49 9.75 -16.65 12.86
C ILE A 49 10.75 -17.36 11.97
N LYS A 50 11.26 -18.49 12.44
CA LYS A 50 11.97 -19.45 11.59
C LYS A 50 10.95 -20.38 10.96
N ILE A 51 10.68 -20.22 9.67
CA ILE A 51 9.66 -20.96 8.92
C ILE A 51 10.31 -22.10 8.16
N GLY A 52 9.89 -23.33 8.44
CA GLY A 52 10.09 -24.46 7.53
C GLY A 52 8.89 -24.65 6.60
N ARG A 53 7.69 -24.75 7.17
CA ARG A 53 6.42 -24.86 6.44
C ARG A 53 5.25 -24.40 7.30
N THR A 54 4.32 -23.64 6.74
CA THR A 54 3.07 -23.23 7.41
C THR A 54 1.87 -24.03 6.92
N ALA A 55 0.78 -24.02 7.69
CA ALA A 55 -0.52 -24.44 7.17
C ALA A 55 -0.98 -23.47 6.07
N VAL A 56 -1.87 -23.95 5.20
CA VAL A 56 -2.64 -23.09 4.29
C VAL A 56 -3.68 -22.33 5.10
N ARG A 57 -3.70 -21.00 4.98
CA ARG A 57 -4.51 -20.09 5.81
C ARG A 57 -4.85 -18.80 5.07
N PHE A 58 -5.68 -17.97 5.68
CA PHE A 58 -5.97 -16.60 5.27
C PHE A 58 -6.30 -15.78 6.52
N HIS A 59 -6.30 -14.46 6.40
CA HIS A 59 -6.74 -13.54 7.45
C HIS A 59 -7.76 -12.54 6.90
N LEU A 60 -8.75 -12.16 7.70
CA LEU A 60 -9.85 -11.32 7.22
C LEU A 60 -9.52 -9.82 7.21
N ASN A 61 -8.99 -9.30 8.33
CA ASN A 61 -8.84 -7.84 8.53
C ASN A 61 -7.39 -7.40 8.67
N TRP A 62 -6.45 -8.30 8.39
CA TRP A 62 -5.02 -8.03 8.54
C TRP A 62 -4.38 -7.79 7.19
N LEU A 63 -3.36 -6.94 7.17
CA LEU A 63 -2.33 -6.94 6.14
C LEU A 63 -1.07 -7.50 6.79
N GLN A 64 -0.47 -8.54 6.21
CA GLN A 64 0.85 -9.01 6.67
C GLN A 64 1.92 -8.58 5.70
N ILE A 65 3.05 -8.17 6.24
CA ILE A 65 4.28 -7.88 5.51
C ILE A 65 5.33 -8.85 6.03
N ILE A 66 5.91 -9.64 5.13
CA ILE A 66 6.90 -10.64 5.47
C ILE A 66 8.23 -10.20 4.87
N LEU A 67 9.20 -9.86 5.71
CA LEU A 67 10.59 -9.55 5.33
C LEU A 67 11.46 -10.79 5.57
N VAL A 68 12.22 -11.21 4.56
CA VAL A 68 13.14 -12.34 4.68
C VAL A 68 14.47 -11.87 5.26
N LEU A 69 14.79 -12.35 6.45
CA LEU A 69 16.01 -12.00 7.18
C LEU A 69 17.16 -12.95 6.86
N GLU A 70 16.87 -14.23 6.58
CA GLU A 70 17.87 -15.25 6.24
C GLU A 70 17.25 -16.37 5.38
N GLY A 71 17.91 -16.73 4.28
CA GLY A 71 17.50 -17.79 3.37
C GLY A 71 16.50 -17.35 2.30
N THR A 72 15.80 -18.31 1.70
CA THR A 72 14.81 -18.07 0.65
C THR A 72 13.45 -18.63 1.06
N LEU A 73 12.39 -17.84 0.90
CA LEU A 73 11.01 -18.20 1.23
C LEU A 73 10.17 -18.37 -0.04
N ARG A 74 9.44 -19.47 -0.12
CA ARG A 74 8.37 -19.63 -1.10
C ARG A 74 7.04 -19.24 -0.51
N VAL A 75 6.33 -18.40 -1.25
CA VAL A 75 5.09 -17.76 -0.82
C VAL A 75 4.04 -18.01 -1.87
N LYS A 76 3.08 -18.88 -1.53
CA LYS A 76 1.85 -18.99 -2.30
C LYS A 76 0.88 -17.91 -1.88
N THR A 77 0.35 -17.14 -2.81
CA THR A 77 -0.77 -16.20 -2.61
C THR A 77 -1.68 -16.23 -3.83
N SER A 78 -3.00 -16.32 -3.62
CA SER A 78 -3.97 -16.47 -4.73
C SER A 78 -3.58 -17.63 -5.67
N TYR A 79 -3.38 -17.37 -6.97
CA TYR A 79 -2.93 -18.33 -7.98
C TYR A 79 -1.41 -18.33 -8.21
N GLU A 80 -0.65 -17.48 -7.52
CA GLU A 80 0.79 -17.30 -7.73
C GLU A 80 1.62 -17.98 -6.64
N ILE A 81 2.82 -18.39 -7.03
CA ILE A 81 3.87 -18.81 -6.11
C ILE A 81 5.07 -17.93 -6.43
N ASN A 82 5.48 -17.14 -5.45
CA ASN A 82 6.63 -16.25 -5.53
C ASN A 82 7.76 -16.79 -4.65
N GLU A 83 8.99 -16.55 -5.10
CA GLU A 83 10.20 -16.84 -4.35
C GLU A 83 10.78 -15.52 -3.86
N ILE A 84 11.04 -15.42 -2.56
CA ILE A 84 11.43 -14.19 -1.86
C ILE A 84 12.77 -14.48 -1.18
N ASP A 85 13.80 -13.77 -1.62
CA ASP A 85 15.18 -13.96 -1.14
C ASP A 85 15.51 -13.05 0.04
N GLU A 86 16.66 -13.31 0.67
CA GLU A 86 17.17 -12.51 1.79
C GLU A 86 17.25 -11.01 1.46
N GLY A 87 16.65 -10.19 2.32
CA GLY A 87 16.53 -8.75 2.13
C GLY A 87 15.21 -8.33 1.47
N GLU A 88 14.52 -9.24 0.79
CA GLU A 88 13.25 -8.94 0.12
C GLU A 88 12.06 -9.07 1.07
N PHE A 89 10.96 -8.40 0.73
CA PHE A 89 9.70 -8.54 1.46
C PHE A 89 8.55 -8.90 0.54
N ILE A 90 7.39 -9.25 1.10
CA ILE A 90 6.15 -9.45 0.36
C ILE A 90 4.92 -9.06 1.19
N PHE A 91 3.92 -8.48 0.53
CA PHE A 91 2.59 -8.26 1.11
C PHE A 91 1.70 -9.51 0.99
N ILE A 92 1.04 -9.87 2.09
CA ILE A 92 -0.07 -10.82 2.13
C ILE A 92 -1.33 -10.02 2.43
N ASN A 93 -2.18 -9.84 1.42
CA ASN A 93 -3.38 -9.02 1.55
C ASN A 93 -4.45 -9.72 2.36
N SER A 94 -5.32 -8.91 2.97
CA SER A 94 -6.57 -9.39 3.56
C SER A 94 -7.32 -10.27 2.57
N CYS A 95 -7.90 -11.35 3.09
CA CYS A 95 -8.67 -12.34 2.35
C CYS A 95 -7.88 -13.24 1.37
N ASP A 96 -6.58 -13.01 1.17
CA ASP A 96 -5.76 -13.88 0.31
C ASP A 96 -5.45 -15.20 1.02
N ILE A 97 -5.62 -16.31 0.31
CA ILE A 97 -5.19 -17.62 0.79
C ILE A 97 -3.71 -17.78 0.52
N TYR A 98 -2.96 -18.03 1.57
CA TYR A 98 -1.51 -18.15 1.50
C TYR A 98 -0.94 -19.35 2.25
N ALA A 99 0.26 -19.73 1.85
CA ALA A 99 1.10 -20.73 2.51
C ALA A 99 2.57 -20.36 2.29
N LEU A 100 3.40 -20.62 3.30
CA LEU A 100 4.81 -20.26 3.32
C LEU A 100 5.64 -21.53 3.55
N TRP A 101 6.74 -21.69 2.82
CA TRP A 101 7.69 -22.77 3.07
C TRP A 101 9.09 -22.42 2.57
N SER A 102 10.09 -23.10 3.13
CA SER A 102 11.46 -23.07 2.61
C SER A 102 11.81 -24.43 2.00
N GLU A 103 12.35 -24.42 0.79
CA GLU A 103 12.90 -25.64 0.16
C GLU A 103 14.22 -26.08 0.83
N GLN A 104 14.88 -25.16 1.53
CA GLN A 104 16.14 -25.39 2.26
C GLN A 104 15.91 -25.88 3.70
N GLY A 105 14.65 -26.12 4.08
CA GLY A 105 14.26 -26.65 5.39
C GLY A 105 13.91 -25.59 6.43
N SER A 106 14.54 -24.40 6.38
CA SER A 106 14.12 -23.25 7.19
C SER A 106 14.50 -21.92 6.55
N CYS A 107 13.70 -20.88 6.81
CA CYS A 107 13.93 -19.50 6.42
C CYS A 107 13.56 -18.59 7.59
N LEU A 108 14.41 -17.63 7.93
CA LEU A 108 14.14 -16.68 9.01
C LEU A 108 13.45 -15.45 8.44
N VAL A 109 12.31 -15.08 9.03
CA VAL A 109 11.51 -13.95 8.56
C VAL A 109 11.06 -13.06 9.70
N GLU A 110 10.87 -11.79 9.41
CA GLU A 110 10.04 -10.88 10.20
C GLU A 110 8.64 -10.85 9.59
N VAL A 111 7.61 -11.02 10.42
CA VAL A 111 6.21 -10.91 10.03
C VAL A 111 5.60 -9.73 10.77
N VAL A 112 5.28 -8.67 10.05
CA VAL A 112 4.56 -7.50 10.57
C VAL A 112 3.10 -7.62 10.17
N SER A 113 2.20 -7.65 11.15
CA SER A 113 0.74 -7.73 10.95
C SER A 113 0.08 -6.41 11.34
N LEU A 114 -0.65 -5.80 10.41
CA LEU A 114 -1.34 -4.51 10.53
C LEU A 114 -2.86 -4.71 10.58
N ASP A 115 -3.53 -4.12 11.56
CA ASP A 115 -4.99 -4.16 11.70
C ASP A 115 -5.63 -3.12 10.75
N MET A 116 -6.22 -3.59 9.66
CA MET A 116 -6.78 -2.71 8.64
C MET A 116 -8.07 -2.01 9.10
N ASP A 117 -8.82 -2.61 10.03
CA ASP A 117 -10.02 -1.99 10.58
C ASP A 117 -9.64 -0.79 11.46
N LYS A 118 -8.60 -0.93 12.30
CA LYS A 118 -8.11 0.19 13.12
C LYS A 118 -7.43 1.28 12.30
N LEU A 119 -6.74 0.91 11.23
CA LEU A 119 -6.11 1.88 10.34
C LEU A 119 -7.14 2.63 9.48
N SER A 120 -8.33 2.06 9.24
CA SER A 120 -9.38 2.69 8.44
C SER A 120 -9.89 4.02 9.00
N TYR A 121 -9.74 4.30 10.30
CA TYR A 121 -10.06 5.61 10.88
C TYR A 121 -9.18 6.74 10.34
N SER A 122 -7.95 6.42 9.93
CA SER A 122 -6.98 7.40 9.42
C SER A 122 -7.00 7.53 7.89
N PHE A 123 -7.78 6.71 7.17
CA PHE A 123 -7.78 6.66 5.71
C PHE A 123 -9.20 6.38 5.20
N GLU A 124 -9.75 7.32 4.41
CA GLU A 124 -11.17 7.37 4.03
C GLU A 124 -11.68 6.12 3.26
N SER A 125 -10.79 5.23 2.79
CA SER A 125 -11.16 3.86 2.39
C SER A 125 -9.95 2.91 2.22
N LEU A 126 -9.55 2.16 3.26
CA LEU A 126 -8.64 1.00 3.09
C LEU A 126 -9.34 -0.27 2.62
N ALA A 127 -10.67 -0.33 2.74
CA ALA A 127 -11.45 -1.50 2.37
C ALA A 127 -11.34 -1.77 0.86
N GLY A 128 -10.85 -2.96 0.49
CA GLY A 128 -10.69 -3.37 -0.91
C GLY A 128 -9.36 -2.95 -1.56
N ILE A 129 -8.51 -2.18 -0.85
CA ILE A 129 -7.14 -1.91 -1.30
C ILE A 129 -6.32 -3.20 -1.22
N ARG A 130 -5.51 -3.45 -2.26
CA ARG A 130 -4.50 -4.51 -2.27
C ARG A 130 -3.14 -3.88 -2.51
N PHE A 131 -2.15 -4.38 -1.79
CA PHE A 131 -0.75 -4.02 -1.94
C PHE A 131 0.01 -5.11 -2.67
N ARG A 132 0.99 -4.70 -3.45
CA ARG A 132 1.87 -5.59 -4.20
C ARG A 132 3.24 -4.93 -4.32
N ASN A 133 4.27 -5.76 -4.27
CA ASN A 133 5.65 -5.32 -4.46
C ASN A 133 6.44 -6.26 -5.38
N MET A 134 5.78 -7.27 -5.94
CA MET A 134 6.34 -8.21 -6.91
C MET A 134 5.74 -7.95 -8.29
N PRO A 135 6.49 -8.07 -9.39
CA PRO A 135 5.93 -8.04 -10.75
C PRO A 135 4.82 -9.09 -10.93
N ILE A 136 3.84 -8.80 -11.79
CA ILE A 136 2.84 -9.82 -12.19
C ILE A 136 3.52 -10.80 -13.13
N LYS A 137 3.37 -12.10 -12.88
CA LYS A 137 3.99 -13.12 -13.73
C LYS A 137 3.59 -12.95 -15.18
N GLY A 138 4.57 -12.89 -16.07
CA GLY A 138 4.36 -12.72 -17.52
C GLY A 138 4.16 -11.26 -17.96
N LYS A 139 4.25 -10.29 -17.05
CA LYS A 139 4.40 -8.87 -17.40
C LYS A 139 5.85 -8.45 -17.20
N GLU A 140 6.40 -7.72 -18.16
CA GLU A 140 7.69 -7.05 -17.98
C GLU A 140 7.51 -5.89 -16.99
N PHE A 141 8.40 -5.83 -16.01
CA PHE A 141 8.49 -4.73 -15.05
C PHE A 141 9.95 -4.32 -14.99
N GLN A 142 10.28 -3.14 -15.49
CA GLN A 142 11.62 -2.58 -15.35
C GLN A 142 11.70 -1.88 -14.01
N GLU A 143 12.43 -2.50 -13.07
CA GLU A 143 12.74 -1.88 -11.79
C GLU A 143 13.60 -0.64 -12.03
N SER A 144 13.09 0.51 -11.62
CA SER A 144 13.82 1.76 -11.66
C SER A 144 14.73 1.90 -10.44
N LYS A 145 15.76 2.75 -10.53
CA LYS A 145 16.57 3.12 -9.36
C LYS A 145 15.71 3.70 -8.22
N LEU A 146 14.63 4.40 -8.57
CA LEU A 146 13.66 4.93 -7.62
C LEU A 146 12.93 3.81 -6.86
N ASP A 147 12.61 2.69 -7.52
CA ASP A 147 11.99 1.53 -6.86
C ASP A 147 12.91 0.90 -5.82
N GLU A 148 14.22 0.87 -6.09
CA GLU A 148 15.23 0.43 -5.12
C GLU A 148 15.28 1.33 -3.88
N VAL A 149 15.19 2.66 -4.06
CA VAL A 149 15.15 3.63 -2.96
C VAL A 149 13.88 3.48 -2.12
N ARG A 150 12.72 3.36 -2.77
CA ARG A 150 11.41 3.15 -2.11
C ARG A 150 11.40 1.87 -1.28
N LYS A 151 11.93 0.79 -1.85
CA LYS A 151 12.10 -0.52 -1.19
C LYS A 151 12.98 -0.43 0.04
N LYS A 152 14.15 0.22 -0.05
CA LYS A 152 15.04 0.47 1.10
C LYS A 152 14.37 1.31 2.19
N THR A 153 13.55 2.27 1.80
CA THR A 153 12.76 3.09 2.74
C THR A 153 11.75 2.23 3.49
N PHE A 154 11.00 1.40 2.77
CA PHE A 154 10.00 0.54 3.38
C PHE A 154 10.61 -0.51 4.32
N GLN A 155 11.75 -1.11 3.93
CA GLN A 155 12.51 -2.04 4.76
C GLN A 155 12.94 -1.43 6.11
N ARG A 156 13.26 -0.14 6.16
CA ARG A 156 13.61 0.55 7.43
C ARG A 156 12.45 0.62 8.39
N TYR A 157 11.25 0.88 7.89
CA TYR A 157 10.07 0.92 8.74
C TYR A 157 9.76 -0.42 9.36
N LEU A 158 9.95 -1.51 8.62
CA LEU A 158 9.81 -2.86 9.15
C LEU A 158 10.76 -3.06 10.33
N ILE A 159 12.04 -2.70 10.19
CA ILE A 159 13.01 -2.83 11.28
C ILE A 159 12.71 -1.92 12.46
N GLU A 160 12.23 -0.70 12.20
CA GLU A 160 11.88 0.26 13.25
C GLU A 160 10.81 -0.29 14.20
N VAL A 161 9.92 -1.18 13.72
CA VAL A 161 8.91 -1.85 14.54
C VAL A 161 9.54 -2.49 15.77
N TYR A 162 10.55 -3.33 15.59
CA TYR A 162 11.17 -4.06 16.69
C TYR A 162 11.97 -3.19 17.64
N SER A 163 12.54 -2.08 17.15
CA SER A 163 13.18 -1.09 18.01
C SER A 163 12.20 -0.47 19.00
N LYS A 164 10.93 -0.34 18.60
CA LYS A 164 9.86 0.34 19.35
C LYS A 164 9.01 -0.59 20.21
N LEU A 165 8.98 -1.90 19.91
CA LEU A 165 8.27 -2.92 20.69
C LEU A 165 8.73 -3.04 22.15
N ASN A 166 9.86 -2.45 22.52
CA ASN A 166 10.62 -2.83 23.71
C ASN A 166 10.65 -1.81 24.85
N GLY A 167 9.84 -0.75 24.80
CA GLY A 167 9.71 0.16 25.95
C GLY A 167 8.30 0.06 26.52
N GLU A 168 8.25 -0.32 27.79
CA GLU A 168 7.03 -0.59 28.58
C GLU A 168 6.23 0.69 28.93
N SER A 169 6.18 1.68 28.03
CA SER A 169 5.48 2.94 28.27
C SER A 169 4.32 3.16 27.28
N MET A 170 3.23 3.77 27.73
CA MET A 170 2.12 4.21 26.86
C MET A 170 2.59 5.16 25.72
N LEU A 171 3.76 5.80 25.88
CA LEU A 171 4.38 6.63 24.83
C LEU A 171 4.83 5.78 23.62
N ASN A 172 5.06 4.48 23.81
CA ASN A 172 5.50 3.57 22.75
C ASN A 172 4.34 3.01 21.93
N GLU A 173 3.17 2.78 22.54
CA GLU A 173 1.99 2.30 21.82
C GLU A 173 1.50 3.34 20.79
N ASN A 174 1.44 4.62 21.18
CA ASN A 174 1.20 5.71 20.24
C ASN A 174 2.27 5.79 19.13
N SER A 175 3.53 5.51 19.46
CA SER A 175 4.63 5.54 18.50
C SER A 175 4.60 4.37 17.51
N LEU A 176 4.12 3.20 17.91
CA LEU A 176 3.89 2.04 17.04
C LEU A 176 2.65 2.23 16.16
N ASN A 177 1.57 2.79 16.70
CA ASN A 177 0.39 3.13 15.91
C ASN A 177 0.70 4.19 14.85
N LYS A 178 1.48 5.22 15.19
CA LYS A 178 2.03 6.17 14.22
C LYS A 178 2.84 5.47 13.14
N LEU A 179 3.73 4.56 13.52
CA LEU A 179 4.52 3.78 12.57
C LEU A 179 3.64 2.95 11.63
N ALA A 180 2.60 2.29 12.15
CA ALA A 180 1.62 1.55 11.36
C ALA A 180 0.92 2.45 10.31
N VAL A 181 0.48 3.65 10.72
CA VAL A 181 -0.11 4.65 9.82
C VAL A 181 0.88 5.09 8.74
N ARG A 182 2.16 5.29 9.09
CA ARG A 182 3.21 5.65 8.12
C ARG A 182 3.46 4.56 7.10
N MET A 183 3.54 3.30 7.56
CA MET A 183 3.72 2.14 6.70
C MET A 183 2.57 2.02 5.68
N ILE A 184 1.32 2.16 6.14
CA ILE A 184 0.17 2.13 5.23
C ILE A 184 0.20 3.31 4.26
N SER A 185 0.52 4.53 4.73
CA SER A 185 0.60 5.70 3.86
C SER A 185 1.61 5.49 2.73
N LEU A 186 2.79 4.98 3.06
CA LEU A 186 3.84 4.68 2.08
C LEU A 186 3.41 3.54 1.15
N ALA A 187 2.79 2.49 1.69
CA ALA A 187 2.30 1.37 0.89
C ALA A 187 1.20 1.77 -0.11
N LEU A 188 0.32 2.70 0.25
CA LEU A 188 -0.69 3.25 -0.65
C LEU A 188 -0.08 3.97 -1.83
N TYR A 189 1.03 4.65 -1.61
CA TYR A 189 1.67 5.46 -2.63
C TYR A 189 2.64 4.67 -3.51
N GLU A 190 3.37 3.71 -2.93
CA GLU A 190 4.46 2.99 -3.64
C GLU A 190 4.10 1.56 -4.03
N TYR A 191 3.16 0.93 -3.31
CA TYR A 191 2.86 -0.49 -3.44
C TYR A 191 1.40 -0.77 -3.76
N ASN A 192 0.65 0.22 -4.28
CA ASN A 192 -0.71 -0.02 -4.71
C ASN A 192 -0.73 -1.04 -5.86
N TYR A 193 -1.55 -2.08 -5.73
CA TYR A 193 -1.70 -3.13 -6.74
C TYR A 193 -1.96 -2.59 -8.16
N LEU A 194 -2.65 -1.46 -8.29
CA LEU A 194 -2.94 -0.84 -9.58
C LEU A 194 -1.68 -0.51 -10.39
N TYR A 195 -0.57 -0.13 -9.75
CA TYR A 195 0.69 0.18 -10.45
C TYR A 195 1.31 -1.07 -11.12
N TYR A 196 1.06 -2.25 -10.58
CA TYR A 196 1.57 -3.51 -11.11
C TYR A 196 0.66 -4.09 -12.19
N VAL A 197 -0.63 -3.76 -12.13
CA VAL A 197 -1.57 -4.08 -13.21
C VAL A 197 -1.37 -3.15 -14.40
N TRP A 198 -0.99 -1.91 -14.14
CA TRP A 198 -0.86 -0.85 -15.13
C TRP A 198 0.54 -0.21 -15.15
N PRO A 199 1.54 -0.87 -15.76
CA PRO A 199 2.92 -0.38 -15.74
C PRO A 199 3.16 0.87 -16.61
N ASP A 200 2.35 1.10 -17.65
CA ASP A 200 2.63 2.12 -18.68
C ASP A 200 2.12 3.55 -18.35
N VAL A 201 1.41 3.74 -17.24
CA VAL A 201 0.82 5.05 -16.91
C VAL A 201 1.47 5.68 -15.71
N ARG A 202 2.17 6.78 -15.99
CA ARG A 202 2.95 7.60 -15.06
C ARG A 202 2.10 8.34 -13.99
N TYR A 203 0.76 8.22 -14.03
CA TYR A 203 -0.13 8.82 -13.04
C TYR A 203 -1.59 8.32 -13.16
N ILE A 204 -2.19 7.87 -12.05
CA ILE A 204 -3.63 7.64 -11.92
C ILE A 204 -4.20 8.70 -10.98
N SER A 205 -5.18 9.49 -11.44
CA SER A 205 -5.83 10.49 -10.58
C SER A 205 -6.48 9.84 -9.35
N SER A 206 -6.38 10.47 -8.18
CA SER A 206 -7.00 10.02 -6.92
C SER A 206 -8.47 9.60 -7.11
N LYS A 207 -9.27 10.42 -7.80
CA LYS A 207 -10.68 10.11 -8.10
C LYS A 207 -10.90 8.80 -8.84
N LYS A 208 -9.98 8.41 -9.74
CA LYS A 208 -10.03 7.11 -10.45
C LYS A 208 -9.64 5.96 -9.50
N VAL A 209 -8.62 6.16 -8.67
CA VAL A 209 -8.19 5.17 -7.66
C VAL A 209 -9.30 4.92 -6.63
N GLU A 210 -9.89 5.97 -6.08
CA GLU A 210 -11.02 5.90 -5.15
C GLU A 210 -12.23 5.21 -5.79
N ARG A 211 -12.57 5.58 -7.03
CA ARG A 211 -13.64 4.91 -7.80
C ARG A 211 -13.34 3.43 -7.97
N PHE A 212 -12.11 3.07 -8.33
CA PHE A 212 -11.72 1.67 -8.42
C PHE A 212 -11.92 0.93 -7.10
N HIS A 213 -11.49 1.50 -5.97
CA HIS A 213 -11.65 0.86 -4.67
C HIS A 213 -13.11 0.69 -4.26
N ARG A 214 -13.98 1.69 -4.52
CA ARG A 214 -15.43 1.57 -4.32
C ARG A 214 -16.04 0.46 -5.17
N VAL A 215 -15.66 0.38 -6.45
CA VAL A 215 -16.12 -0.65 -7.37
C VAL A 215 -15.62 -2.03 -6.96
N ALA A 216 -14.34 -2.17 -6.62
CA ALA A 216 -13.74 -3.43 -6.16
C ALA A 216 -14.43 -3.94 -4.88
N ARG A 217 -14.74 -3.02 -3.95
CA ARG A 217 -15.52 -3.32 -2.75
C ARG A 217 -16.93 -3.78 -3.10
N TYR A 218 -17.64 -3.05 -3.95
CA TYR A 218 -18.97 -3.44 -4.41
C TYR A 218 -18.97 -4.84 -5.03
N VAL A 219 -17.97 -5.17 -5.85
CA VAL A 219 -17.83 -6.51 -6.44
C VAL A 219 -17.67 -7.58 -5.36
N LYS A 220 -16.75 -7.37 -4.40
CA LYS A 220 -16.50 -8.32 -3.30
C LYS A 220 -17.72 -8.54 -2.42
N ASP A 221 -18.49 -7.48 -2.16
CA ASP A 221 -19.67 -7.53 -1.29
C ASP A 221 -20.89 -8.18 -1.98
N ASN A 222 -20.87 -8.32 -3.32
CA ASN A 222 -22.02 -8.78 -4.12
C ASN A 222 -21.69 -9.97 -5.04
N LEU A 223 -20.64 -10.75 -4.75
CA LEU A 223 -20.16 -11.83 -5.65
C LEU A 223 -21.24 -12.84 -6.06
N ASN A 224 -22.22 -13.11 -5.19
CA ASN A 224 -23.33 -14.04 -5.43
C ASN A 224 -24.47 -13.45 -6.28
N GLN A 225 -24.41 -12.17 -6.64
CA GLN A 225 -25.43 -11.49 -7.44
C GLN A 225 -24.97 -11.35 -8.89
N ASN A 226 -25.91 -10.98 -9.77
CA ASN A 226 -25.56 -10.62 -11.14
C ASN A 226 -24.97 -9.20 -11.14
N ILE A 227 -23.66 -9.09 -11.39
CA ILE A 227 -22.95 -7.81 -11.42
C ILE A 227 -22.71 -7.41 -12.87
N GLY A 228 -23.44 -6.40 -13.34
CA GLY A 228 -23.32 -5.85 -14.69
C GLY A 228 -22.58 -4.52 -14.73
N LEU A 229 -22.11 -4.17 -15.93
CA LEU A 229 -21.53 -2.85 -16.22
C LEU A 229 -22.50 -1.69 -15.94
N ASN A 230 -23.79 -1.92 -16.16
CA ASN A 230 -24.81 -0.89 -15.96
C ASN A 230 -24.99 -0.57 -14.47
N ASP A 231 -24.98 -1.59 -13.62
CA ASP A 231 -25.17 -1.44 -12.17
C ASP A 231 -24.04 -0.59 -11.58
N VAL A 232 -22.81 -0.89 -11.97
CA VAL A 232 -21.63 -0.16 -11.50
C VAL A 232 -21.55 1.26 -12.08
N ALA A 233 -21.90 1.44 -13.35
CA ALA A 233 -21.92 2.76 -13.96
C ALA A 233 -22.95 3.69 -13.27
N GLN A 234 -24.13 3.17 -12.94
CA GLN A 234 -25.15 3.90 -12.18
C GLN A 234 -24.70 4.20 -10.75
N MET A 235 -24.12 3.22 -10.05
CA MET A 235 -23.57 3.40 -8.70
C MET A 235 -22.53 4.53 -8.65
N GLU A 236 -21.67 4.61 -9.66
CA GLU A 236 -20.60 5.61 -9.75
C GLU A 236 -21.02 6.91 -10.45
N LEU A 237 -22.31 7.06 -10.79
CA LEU A 237 -22.88 8.24 -11.47
C LEU A 237 -22.14 8.60 -12.77
N VAL A 238 -21.75 7.61 -13.56
CA VAL A 238 -21.03 7.78 -14.83
C VAL A 238 -21.71 7.05 -15.98
N GLY A 239 -21.44 7.49 -17.22
CA GLY A 239 -21.88 6.77 -18.41
C GLY A 239 -21.16 5.42 -18.57
N LYS A 240 -21.88 4.40 -19.07
CA LYS A 240 -21.33 3.06 -19.31
C LYS A 240 -20.06 3.07 -20.17
N THR A 241 -20.07 3.82 -21.27
CA THR A 241 -18.93 3.94 -22.19
C THR A 241 -17.69 4.47 -21.46
N TYR A 242 -17.87 5.52 -20.65
CA TYR A 242 -16.80 6.08 -19.84
C TYR A 242 -16.28 5.06 -18.83
N PHE A 243 -17.16 4.37 -18.11
CA PHE A 243 -16.75 3.35 -17.14
C PHE A 243 -15.96 2.21 -17.80
N THR A 244 -16.45 1.66 -18.91
CA THR A 244 -15.77 0.56 -19.62
C THR A 244 -14.39 0.98 -20.09
N GLN A 245 -14.26 2.18 -20.67
CA GLN A 245 -12.98 2.70 -21.11
C GLN A 245 -12.03 2.93 -19.93
N MET A 246 -12.49 3.61 -18.89
CA MET A 246 -11.71 3.84 -17.66
C MET A 246 -11.26 2.51 -17.02
N TRP A 247 -12.15 1.52 -16.91
CA TRP A 247 -11.82 0.24 -16.30
C TRP A 247 -10.77 -0.53 -17.11
N LYS A 248 -10.95 -0.59 -18.43
CA LYS A 248 -10.00 -1.26 -19.32
C LYS A 248 -8.64 -0.56 -19.29
N GLU A 249 -8.62 0.76 -19.25
CA GLU A 249 -7.40 1.55 -19.04
C GLU A 249 -6.74 1.16 -17.71
N MET A 250 -7.48 1.15 -16.60
CA MET A 250 -6.91 0.91 -15.26
C MET A 250 -6.44 -0.51 -15.00
N MET A 251 -7.22 -1.50 -15.43
CA MET A 251 -7.01 -2.90 -15.06
C MET A 251 -6.37 -3.73 -16.17
N ASN A 252 -6.30 -3.18 -17.38
CA ASN A 252 -5.98 -3.93 -18.61
C ASN A 252 -6.76 -5.26 -18.71
N LEU A 253 -7.95 -5.30 -18.12
CA LEU A 253 -8.81 -6.47 -17.97
C LEU A 253 -10.27 -6.02 -18.11
N PRO A 254 -11.11 -6.71 -18.90
CA PRO A 254 -12.54 -6.43 -18.92
C PRO A 254 -13.19 -6.57 -17.54
N PHE A 255 -14.15 -5.70 -17.22
CA PHE A 255 -14.82 -5.71 -15.91
C PHE A 255 -15.48 -7.05 -15.57
N GLY A 256 -16.12 -7.71 -16.55
CA GLY A 256 -16.71 -9.04 -16.32
C GLY A 256 -15.67 -10.12 -16.00
N GLU A 257 -14.47 -10.02 -16.57
CA GLU A 257 -13.36 -10.92 -16.22
C GLU A 257 -12.82 -10.63 -14.81
N TYR A 258 -12.81 -9.36 -14.38
CA TYR A 258 -12.50 -9.00 -13.00
C TYR A 258 -13.51 -9.57 -11.99
N VAL A 259 -14.81 -9.49 -12.29
CA VAL A 259 -15.84 -10.11 -11.43
C VAL A 259 -15.60 -11.62 -11.31
N ASN A 260 -15.37 -12.30 -12.43
CA ASN A 260 -15.07 -13.74 -12.42
C ASN A 260 -13.77 -14.06 -11.67
N TYR A 261 -12.76 -13.21 -11.78
CA TYR A 261 -11.52 -13.34 -11.02
C TYR A 261 -11.78 -13.32 -9.50
N GLU A 262 -12.49 -12.32 -8.99
CA GLU A 262 -12.82 -12.22 -7.56
C GLU A 262 -13.71 -13.40 -7.10
N ARG A 263 -14.64 -13.87 -7.95
CA ARG A 263 -15.44 -15.08 -7.66
C ARG A 263 -14.57 -16.34 -7.56
N VAL A 264 -13.58 -16.51 -8.44
CA VAL A 264 -12.65 -17.63 -8.36
C VAL A 264 -11.80 -17.55 -7.10
N LEU A 265 -11.28 -16.37 -6.74
CA LEU A 265 -10.56 -16.19 -5.47
C LEU A 265 -11.42 -16.59 -4.26
N TYR A 266 -12.69 -16.18 -4.25
CA TYR A 266 -13.61 -16.57 -3.19
C TYR A 266 -13.88 -18.08 -3.18
N SER A 267 -14.05 -18.69 -4.35
CA SER A 267 -14.30 -20.12 -4.48
C SER A 267 -13.15 -20.96 -3.91
N GLU A 268 -11.90 -20.48 -3.98
CA GLU A 268 -10.75 -21.16 -3.40
C GLU A 268 -10.91 -21.31 -1.88
N ARG A 269 -11.47 -20.29 -1.21
CA ARG A 269 -11.73 -20.36 0.24
C ARG A 269 -12.75 -21.43 0.56
N LEU A 270 -13.86 -21.44 -0.17
CA LEU A 270 -14.89 -22.46 0.04
C LEU A 270 -14.35 -23.87 -0.25
N LEU A 271 -13.54 -23.99 -1.30
CA LEU A 271 -12.94 -25.26 -1.72
C LEU A 271 -12.02 -25.86 -0.66
N LEU A 272 -11.16 -25.04 -0.05
CA LEU A 272 -10.15 -25.49 0.90
C LEU A 272 -10.67 -25.57 2.33
N PHE A 273 -11.51 -24.62 2.75
CA PHE A 273 -11.90 -24.47 4.16
C PHE A 273 -13.31 -24.96 4.46
N THR A 274 -14.04 -25.53 3.49
CA THR A 274 -15.39 -26.09 3.72
C THR A 274 -15.56 -27.48 3.09
N ASP A 275 -16.66 -28.14 3.47
CA ASP A 275 -17.11 -29.41 2.90
C ASP A 275 -18.18 -29.23 1.81
N LYS A 276 -18.35 -28.01 1.28
CA LYS A 276 -19.31 -27.72 0.20
C LYS A 276 -18.98 -28.49 -1.07
N THR A 277 -20.03 -28.90 -1.79
CA THR A 277 -19.85 -29.54 -3.10
C THR A 277 -19.44 -28.50 -4.15
N ILE A 278 -18.89 -28.94 -5.27
CA ILE A 278 -18.54 -28.03 -6.37
C ILE A 278 -19.78 -27.30 -6.92
N ILE A 279 -20.96 -27.95 -6.86
CA ILE A 279 -22.22 -27.34 -7.27
C ILE A 279 -22.56 -26.17 -6.33
N ASP A 280 -22.55 -26.42 -5.01
CA ASP A 280 -22.83 -25.39 -4.01
C ASP A 280 -21.84 -24.22 -4.09
N ILE A 281 -20.55 -24.53 -4.29
CA ILE A 281 -19.50 -23.50 -4.43
C ILE A 281 -19.74 -22.65 -5.67
N SER A 282 -20.08 -23.28 -6.80
CA SER A 282 -20.36 -22.57 -8.04
C SER A 282 -21.54 -21.61 -7.87
N GLU A 283 -22.62 -22.07 -7.24
CA GLU A 283 -23.82 -21.26 -6.99
C GLU A 283 -23.54 -20.13 -5.99
N GLU A 284 -22.87 -20.42 -4.87
CA GLU A 284 -22.57 -19.43 -3.83
C GLU A 284 -21.59 -18.34 -4.31
N CYS A 285 -20.67 -18.69 -5.21
CA CYS A 285 -19.81 -17.71 -5.86
C CYS A 285 -20.50 -16.94 -7.00
N GLY A 286 -21.78 -17.20 -7.31
CA GLY A 286 -22.55 -16.48 -8.33
C GLY A 286 -22.24 -16.87 -9.77
N PHE A 287 -21.71 -18.07 -10.02
CA PHE A 287 -21.57 -18.58 -11.38
C PHE A 287 -22.91 -19.14 -11.89
N SER A 288 -23.21 -18.87 -13.17
CA SER A 288 -24.44 -19.33 -13.82
C SER A 288 -24.58 -20.85 -13.86
N ASP A 289 -23.44 -21.53 -13.95
CA ASP A 289 -23.37 -22.98 -14.01
C ASP A 289 -21.95 -23.47 -13.67
N VAL A 290 -21.87 -24.74 -13.31
CA VAL A 290 -20.62 -25.40 -12.91
C VAL A 290 -19.60 -25.44 -14.05
N LYS A 291 -20.02 -25.58 -15.31
CA LYS A 291 -19.09 -25.63 -16.46
C LYS A 291 -18.39 -24.28 -16.64
N TYR A 292 -19.11 -23.19 -16.46
CA TYR A 292 -18.56 -21.84 -16.49
C TYR A 292 -17.63 -21.58 -15.31
N TYR A 293 -17.97 -22.06 -14.11
CA TYR A 293 -17.07 -22.05 -12.96
C TYR A 293 -15.75 -22.79 -13.25
N TYR A 294 -15.80 -24.04 -13.72
CA TYR A 294 -14.60 -24.82 -14.07
C TYR A 294 -13.73 -24.11 -15.12
N LYS A 295 -14.35 -23.50 -16.14
CA LYS A 295 -13.64 -22.76 -17.18
C LYS A 295 -12.87 -21.58 -16.57
N ASN A 296 -13.50 -20.77 -15.74
CA ASN A 296 -12.87 -19.61 -15.11
C ASN A 296 -11.81 -20.02 -14.08
N PHE A 297 -12.08 -21.04 -13.27
CA PHE A 297 -11.10 -21.54 -12.30
C PHE A 297 -9.84 -22.03 -13.02
N LYS A 298 -10.00 -22.85 -14.07
CA LYS A 298 -8.87 -23.34 -14.87
C LYS A 298 -8.14 -22.21 -15.61
N HIS A 299 -8.86 -21.18 -16.06
CA HIS A 299 -8.24 -20.02 -16.70
C HIS A 299 -7.27 -19.30 -15.76
N TRP A 300 -7.66 -19.04 -14.51
CA TRP A 300 -6.83 -18.31 -13.54
C TRP A 300 -5.78 -19.18 -12.83
N TYR A 301 -6.13 -20.42 -12.45
CA TYR A 301 -5.27 -21.31 -11.65
C TYR A 301 -4.52 -22.35 -12.50
N GLY A 302 -4.80 -22.43 -13.81
CA GLY A 302 -4.20 -23.41 -14.72
C GLY A 302 -4.68 -24.87 -14.52
N LYS A 303 -5.43 -25.15 -13.47
CA LYS A 303 -5.85 -26.50 -13.03
C LYS A 303 -7.34 -26.53 -12.69
N LYS A 304 -7.94 -27.72 -12.60
CA LYS A 304 -9.34 -27.85 -12.15
C LYS A 304 -9.44 -27.66 -10.62
N PRO A 305 -10.57 -27.16 -10.10
CA PRO A 305 -10.82 -27.01 -8.66
C PRO A 305 -10.48 -28.28 -7.83
N VAL A 306 -10.88 -29.46 -8.31
CA VAL A 306 -10.65 -30.72 -7.57
C VAL A 306 -9.16 -31.08 -7.51
N GLU A 307 -8.43 -30.85 -8.59
CA GLU A 307 -6.98 -31.07 -8.67
C GLU A 307 -6.26 -30.10 -7.73
N TRP A 308 -6.66 -28.83 -7.75
CA TRP A 308 -6.14 -27.80 -6.85
C TRP A 308 -6.40 -28.13 -5.37
N LYS A 309 -7.62 -28.53 -5.03
CA LYS A 309 -7.98 -28.95 -3.66
C LYS A 309 -7.08 -30.08 -3.19
N LYS A 310 -6.88 -31.11 -4.02
CA LYS A 310 -6.04 -32.27 -3.67
C LYS A 310 -4.59 -31.85 -3.41
N GLU A 311 -4.01 -31.05 -4.29
CA GLU A 311 -2.63 -30.59 -4.15
C GLU A 311 -2.38 -29.84 -2.84
N TRP A 312 -3.28 -28.93 -2.47
CA TRP A 312 -3.14 -28.16 -1.22
C TRP A 312 -3.53 -28.94 0.03
N LEU A 313 -4.36 -29.98 -0.10
CA LEU A 313 -4.56 -30.98 0.96
C LEU A 313 -3.27 -31.77 1.19
N ASP A 314 -2.66 -32.28 0.13
CA ASP A 314 -1.40 -33.04 0.20
C ASP A 314 -0.28 -32.17 0.77
N PHE A 315 -0.25 -30.87 0.43
CA PHE A 315 0.67 -29.91 1.05
C PHE A 315 0.46 -29.80 2.56
N GLN A 316 -0.78 -29.66 3.03
CA GLN A 316 -1.09 -29.58 4.47
C GLN A 316 -0.74 -30.86 5.23
N LEU A 317 -0.92 -32.03 4.61
CA LEU A 317 -0.59 -33.32 5.23
C LEU A 317 0.90 -33.49 5.55
N LYS A 318 1.78 -32.70 4.91
CA LYS A 318 3.22 -32.66 5.23
C LYS A 318 3.54 -31.99 6.57
N GLY A 319 2.54 -31.45 7.27
CA GLY A 319 2.69 -30.84 8.58
C GLY A 319 3.27 -29.42 8.56
N VAL A 320 3.25 -28.79 9.73
CA VAL A 320 3.80 -27.46 9.97
C VAL A 320 5.15 -27.61 10.66
N SER A 321 6.14 -26.81 10.25
CA SER A 321 7.44 -26.74 10.89
C SER A 321 7.90 -25.29 10.99
N GLY A 322 8.38 -24.90 12.16
CA GLY A 322 8.89 -23.57 12.43
C GLY A 322 8.68 -23.17 13.88
N GLU A 323 9.35 -22.09 14.28
CA GLU A 323 9.34 -21.58 15.64
C GLU A 323 9.38 -20.05 15.64
N THR A 324 8.64 -19.43 16.56
CA THR A 324 8.74 -17.99 16.82
C THR A 324 9.90 -17.76 17.77
N LEU A 325 10.82 -16.86 17.41
CA LEU A 325 11.98 -16.53 18.22
C LEU A 325 11.56 -15.69 19.44
N GLY A 326 12.27 -15.88 20.55
CA GLY A 326 12.14 -15.02 21.72
C GLY A 326 12.63 -13.60 21.43
N PHE A 327 12.09 -12.61 22.13
CA PHE A 327 12.35 -11.19 21.85
C PHE A 327 13.85 -10.83 21.78
N ALA A 328 14.66 -11.30 22.74
CA ALA A 328 16.08 -10.99 22.78
C ALA A 328 16.85 -11.55 21.57
N GLU A 329 16.50 -12.76 21.14
CA GLU A 329 17.09 -13.39 19.95
C GLU A 329 16.64 -12.67 18.67
N ALA A 330 15.33 -12.40 18.54
CA ALA A 330 14.76 -11.65 17.43
C ALA A 330 15.44 -10.29 17.26
N LYS A 331 15.63 -9.54 18.36
CA LYS A 331 16.34 -8.25 18.35
C LYS A 331 17.78 -8.38 17.87
N SER A 332 18.50 -9.42 18.32
CA SER A 332 19.88 -9.68 17.90
C SER A 332 19.96 -9.94 16.39
N ARG A 333 19.07 -10.80 15.88
CA ARG A 333 19.00 -11.13 14.44
C ARG A 333 18.68 -9.91 13.58
N LEU A 334 17.71 -9.10 13.97
CA LEU A 334 17.35 -7.86 13.27
C LEU A 334 18.46 -6.81 13.31
N THR A 335 19.18 -6.70 14.42
CA THR A 335 20.36 -5.81 14.51
C THR A 335 21.44 -6.22 13.51
N GLY A 336 21.75 -7.52 13.43
CA GLY A 336 22.72 -8.02 12.45
C GLY A 336 22.26 -7.82 10.99
N PHE A 337 20.96 -8.00 10.73
CA PHE A 337 20.37 -7.70 9.43
C PHE A 337 20.51 -6.21 9.08
N TYR A 338 20.22 -5.31 10.02
CA TYR A 338 20.37 -3.86 9.84
C TYR A 338 21.81 -3.46 9.50
N GLU A 339 22.80 -4.00 10.21
CA GLU A 339 24.21 -3.72 9.94
C GLU A 339 24.63 -4.18 8.54
N LYS A 340 24.12 -5.33 8.10
CA LYS A 340 24.39 -5.90 6.77
C LYS A 340 23.74 -5.09 5.63
N TYR A 341 22.46 -4.73 5.76
CA TYR A 341 21.65 -4.22 4.65
C TYR A 341 21.42 -2.69 4.65
N LEU A 342 21.51 -2.02 5.80
CA LEU A 342 21.04 -0.63 5.93
C LEU A 342 22.05 0.37 6.50
N ALA A 343 23.05 -0.07 7.27
CA ALA A 343 24.03 0.82 7.92
C ALA A 343 24.85 1.69 6.95
N LYS A 344 24.98 1.29 5.68
CA LYS A 344 25.71 2.06 4.65
C LYS A 344 24.84 3.02 3.85
N THR A 345 23.53 2.98 4.04
CA THR A 345 22.58 3.78 3.26
C THR A 345 22.24 5.02 4.10
N LYS A 346 22.80 6.18 3.77
CA LYS A 346 22.28 7.46 4.27
C LYS A 346 20.95 7.72 3.55
N MET A 347 19.82 7.68 4.24
CA MET A 347 18.62 8.31 3.70
C MET A 347 18.76 9.80 3.94
N ASN A 348 19.00 10.53 2.87
CA ASN A 348 18.90 11.97 2.85
C ASN A 348 17.62 12.27 2.09
N ASN A 349 16.55 12.68 2.80
CA ASN A 349 15.59 13.66 2.29
C ASN A 349 14.68 14.14 3.42
N ARG A 350 15.02 15.33 3.95
CA ARG A 350 14.36 15.99 5.08
C ARG A 350 12.88 16.28 4.83
N ILE A 351 12.45 16.36 3.56
CA ILE A 351 11.03 16.55 3.18
C ILE A 351 10.16 15.40 3.68
N TYR A 352 10.65 14.17 3.60
CA TYR A 352 9.90 13.03 4.10
C TYR A 352 9.79 13.08 5.63
N GLU A 353 10.86 13.42 6.34
CA GLU A 353 10.81 13.65 7.79
C GLU A 353 9.85 14.79 8.15
N GLN A 354 9.79 15.85 7.36
CA GLN A 354 8.85 16.96 7.55
C GLN A 354 7.40 16.53 7.33
N TYR A 355 7.11 15.72 6.31
CA TYR A 355 5.80 15.10 6.10
C TYR A 355 5.38 14.28 7.33
N LEU A 356 6.28 13.41 7.79
CA LEU A 356 6.07 12.58 8.96
C LEU A 356 5.86 13.38 10.25
N MET A 357 6.56 14.50 10.43
CA MET A 357 6.40 15.40 11.57
C MET A 357 5.07 16.15 11.53
N LEU A 358 4.65 16.67 10.37
CA LEU A 358 3.36 17.36 10.22
C LEU A 358 2.20 16.42 10.49
N LYS A 359 2.24 15.22 9.89
CA LYS A 359 1.25 14.18 10.14
C LYS A 359 1.17 13.82 11.61
N GLU A 360 2.29 13.72 12.31
CA GLU A 360 2.28 13.48 13.77
C GLU A 360 1.75 14.67 14.56
N THR A 361 2.08 15.90 14.19
CA THR A 361 1.62 17.13 14.87
C THR A 361 0.10 17.29 14.78
N ALA A 362 -0.51 16.78 13.71
CA ALA A 362 -1.96 16.67 13.55
C ALA A 362 -2.64 15.94 14.73
N TYR A 363 -1.99 14.92 15.30
CA TYR A 363 -2.58 14.04 16.32
C TYR A 363 -2.53 14.59 17.75
N PHE A 364 -1.68 15.56 18.07
CA PHE A 364 -1.40 15.92 19.48
C PHE A 364 -1.87 17.31 19.90
N ASN A 365 -2.09 18.26 18.97
CA ASN A 365 -2.39 19.63 19.40
C ASN A 365 -3.06 20.53 18.33
N GLU A 366 -4.39 20.61 18.32
CA GLU A 366 -5.16 21.52 17.43
C GLU A 366 -4.84 23.01 17.66
N SER A 367 -4.42 23.40 18.87
CA SER A 367 -4.15 24.81 19.21
C SER A 367 -2.85 25.34 18.59
N LEU A 368 -1.85 24.47 18.39
CA LEU A 368 -0.58 24.82 17.72
C LEU A 368 -0.74 24.91 16.19
N GLN A 369 -1.72 24.22 15.62
CA GLN A 369 -1.92 24.10 14.17
C GLN A 369 -2.40 25.41 13.54
N LYS A 370 -3.28 26.17 14.22
CA LYS A 370 -3.95 27.35 13.65
C LYS A 370 -3.02 28.49 13.18
N ASN A 371 -1.76 28.51 13.63
CA ASN A 371 -0.80 29.58 13.32
C ASN A 371 0.49 29.06 12.66
N MET A 372 0.54 27.78 12.26
CA MET A 372 1.77 27.19 11.75
C MET A 372 1.90 27.42 10.24
N ILE A 373 2.96 28.15 9.85
CA ILE A 373 3.39 28.25 8.45
C ILE A 373 4.41 27.14 8.19
N VAL A 374 4.16 26.34 7.17
CA VAL A 374 4.99 25.20 6.83
C VAL A 374 5.92 25.58 5.68
N SER A 375 7.21 25.75 5.95
CA SER A 375 8.21 26.13 4.95
C SER A 375 9.07 24.94 4.48
N PHE A 376 9.23 24.75 3.17
CA PHE A 376 10.22 23.82 2.62
C PHE A 376 11.00 24.42 1.44
N ASP A 377 12.30 24.16 1.39
CA ASP A 377 13.22 24.66 0.35
C ASP A 377 13.38 23.61 -0.76
N LEU A 378 12.77 23.86 -1.92
CA LEU A 378 12.67 22.90 -3.01
C LEU A 378 14.04 22.42 -3.50
N PHE A 379 15.05 23.30 -3.49
CA PHE A 379 16.39 23.03 -4.03
C PHE A 379 17.48 22.97 -2.96
N SER A 380 17.11 22.83 -1.68
CA SER A 380 18.09 22.55 -0.64
C SER A 380 18.84 21.26 -0.99
N PRO A 381 20.18 21.19 -0.85
CA PRO A 381 20.93 19.96 -1.09
C PRO A 381 20.44 18.74 -0.28
N LYS A 382 19.69 18.98 0.81
CA LYS A 382 19.08 17.98 1.68
C LYS A 382 17.69 17.50 1.22
N ASN A 383 17.18 18.09 0.14
CA ASN A 383 15.86 17.86 -0.45
C ASN A 383 15.95 17.39 -1.91
N LEU A 384 17.17 17.21 -2.41
CA LEU A 384 17.47 16.70 -3.73
C LEU A 384 17.73 15.20 -3.67
N SER A 385 17.15 14.45 -4.60
CA SER A 385 17.42 13.05 -4.86
C SER A 385 18.90 12.81 -5.17
N ASP A 386 19.38 11.61 -4.88
CA ASP A 386 20.70 11.17 -5.35
C ASP A 386 20.74 10.88 -6.87
N GLU A 387 19.59 10.82 -7.52
CA GLU A 387 19.49 10.71 -8.98
C GLU A 387 19.74 12.04 -9.66
N GLU A 388 20.52 11.99 -10.75
CA GLU A 388 20.84 13.14 -11.59
C GLU A 388 20.06 13.08 -12.90
N SER A 389 19.45 14.20 -13.29
CA SER A 389 18.93 14.44 -14.62
C SER A 389 19.56 15.71 -15.16
N TRP A 390 19.97 15.71 -16.43
CA TRP A 390 20.73 16.82 -17.02
C TRP A 390 21.99 17.20 -16.22
N GLY A 391 22.61 16.22 -15.52
CA GLY A 391 23.81 16.42 -14.71
C GLY A 391 23.57 17.11 -13.36
N GLN A 392 22.33 17.13 -12.87
CA GLN A 392 21.98 17.77 -11.60
C GLN A 392 21.04 16.91 -10.76
N LYS A 393 21.26 16.90 -9.44
CA LYS A 393 20.37 16.28 -8.47
C LYS A 393 19.04 17.02 -8.42
N LEU A 394 17.92 16.31 -8.51
CA LEU A 394 16.58 16.92 -8.62
C LEU A 394 15.75 16.74 -7.35
N PRO A 395 14.73 17.57 -7.08
CA PRO A 395 13.82 17.36 -5.95
C PRO A 395 13.03 16.05 -6.09
N GLU A 396 12.86 15.30 -4.99
CA GLU A 396 12.10 14.05 -4.98
C GLU A 396 10.59 14.30 -4.93
N TYR A 397 9.94 14.30 -6.10
CA TYR A 397 8.53 14.68 -6.24
C TYR A 397 7.54 13.86 -5.43
N SER A 398 7.77 12.56 -5.26
CA SER A 398 6.92 11.70 -4.44
C SER A 398 6.89 12.17 -2.99
N ALA A 399 8.05 12.52 -2.43
CA ALA A 399 8.15 13.04 -1.06
C ALA A 399 7.51 14.43 -0.94
N ILE A 400 7.69 15.30 -1.94
CA ILE A 400 7.09 16.64 -1.98
C ILE A 400 5.56 16.55 -2.07
N ASP A 401 5.03 15.66 -2.91
CA ASP A 401 3.59 15.49 -3.09
C ASP A 401 2.93 14.96 -1.80
N LEU A 402 3.53 13.95 -1.15
CA LEU A 402 3.06 13.48 0.17
C LEU A 402 3.07 14.59 1.22
N PHE A 403 4.11 15.41 1.23
CA PHE A 403 4.22 16.56 2.12
C PHE A 403 3.13 17.60 1.89
N ILE A 404 2.92 18.02 0.64
CA ILE A 404 1.92 19.04 0.28
C ILE A 404 0.51 18.54 0.56
N ASN A 405 0.19 17.29 0.21
CA ASN A 405 -1.10 16.67 0.54
C ASN A 405 -1.39 16.75 2.04
N GLN A 406 -0.40 16.45 2.89
CA GLN A 406 -0.57 16.51 4.34
C GLN A 406 -0.80 17.95 4.85
N VAL A 407 -0.11 18.93 4.28
CA VAL A 407 -0.30 20.36 4.61
C VAL A 407 -1.72 20.80 4.24
N HIS A 408 -2.20 20.40 3.07
CA HIS A 408 -3.55 20.69 2.58
C HIS A 408 -4.64 20.05 3.46
N GLU A 409 -4.52 18.76 3.78
CA GLU A 409 -5.46 18.04 4.66
C GLU A 409 -5.58 18.70 6.05
N MET A 410 -4.47 19.25 6.56
CA MET A 410 -4.44 19.94 7.85
C MET A 410 -4.92 21.39 7.78
N GLY A 411 -5.25 21.91 6.59
CA GLY A 411 -5.65 23.31 6.40
C GLY A 411 -4.55 24.32 6.76
N LEU A 412 -3.29 23.93 6.64
CA LEU A 412 -2.12 24.74 7.00
C LEU A 412 -1.66 25.62 5.83
N GLU A 413 -1.00 26.74 6.13
CA GLU A 413 -0.40 27.57 5.10
C GLU A 413 0.94 26.99 4.64
N LEU A 414 1.02 26.65 3.35
CA LEU A 414 2.25 26.18 2.71
C LEU A 414 3.10 27.38 2.24
N GLN A 415 4.38 27.39 2.62
CA GLN A 415 5.41 28.26 2.07
C GLN A 415 6.47 27.43 1.32
N MET A 416 6.60 27.67 0.02
CA MET A 416 7.59 27.01 -0.83
C MET A 416 8.76 27.97 -1.09
N GLN A 417 9.93 27.61 -0.59
CA GLN A 417 11.17 28.36 -0.83
C GLN A 417 11.86 27.86 -2.09
N ILE A 418 12.21 28.81 -2.98
CA ILE A 418 12.83 28.54 -4.28
C ILE A 418 14.12 29.37 -4.36
N ARG A 419 15.28 28.70 -4.35
CA ARG A 419 16.57 29.38 -4.54
C ARG A 419 16.76 29.79 -6.00
N ALA A 420 16.92 31.08 -6.25
CA ALA A 420 17.08 31.63 -7.59
C ALA A 420 18.34 31.09 -8.29
N GLU A 421 19.42 30.83 -7.55
CA GLU A 421 20.64 30.16 -8.04
C GLU A 421 20.35 28.86 -8.81
N GLY A 422 19.37 28.06 -8.35
CA GLY A 422 18.97 26.83 -9.03
C GLY A 422 18.28 27.08 -10.38
N LEU A 423 17.52 28.17 -10.52
CA LEU A 423 16.74 28.47 -11.72
C LEU A 423 17.59 28.87 -12.93
N LYS A 424 18.88 29.15 -12.75
CA LYS A 424 19.81 29.35 -13.87
C LYS A 424 20.04 28.08 -14.68
N ALA A 425 19.86 26.91 -14.07
CA ALA A 425 20.00 25.65 -14.78
C ALA A 425 18.68 25.25 -15.46
N ARG A 426 18.79 24.84 -16.72
CA ARG A 426 17.66 24.35 -17.51
C ARG A 426 16.93 23.20 -16.82
N GLY A 427 17.67 22.28 -16.20
CA GLY A 427 17.10 21.13 -15.48
C GLY A 427 16.18 21.56 -14.34
N TYR A 428 16.64 22.40 -13.42
CA TYR A 428 15.81 22.90 -12.31
C TYR A 428 14.61 23.71 -12.77
N SER A 429 14.73 24.46 -13.88
CA SER A 429 13.62 25.25 -14.44
C SER A 429 12.51 24.37 -15.03
N GLU A 430 12.87 23.35 -15.82
CA GLU A 430 11.92 22.38 -16.38
C GLU A 430 11.25 21.57 -15.26
N VAL A 431 12.01 21.24 -14.22
CA VAL A 431 11.55 20.58 -13.00
C VAL A 431 10.56 21.45 -12.26
N LEU A 432 10.89 22.70 -11.89
CA LEU A 432 9.92 23.60 -11.25
C LEU A 432 8.63 23.74 -12.06
N LYS A 433 8.74 23.87 -13.38
CA LYS A 433 7.56 23.93 -14.26
C LYS A 433 6.73 22.65 -14.20
N CYS A 434 7.35 21.48 -14.32
CA CYS A 434 6.70 20.18 -14.21
C CYS A 434 6.05 19.97 -12.82
N MET A 435 6.72 20.42 -11.75
CA MET A 435 6.21 20.41 -10.38
C MET A 435 4.89 21.17 -10.29
N LEU A 436 4.88 22.39 -10.81
CA LEU A 436 3.74 23.30 -10.72
C LEU A 436 2.60 22.84 -11.62
N GLU A 437 2.90 22.31 -12.81
CA GLU A 437 1.92 21.69 -13.70
C GLU A 437 1.27 20.45 -13.06
N LYS A 438 2.06 19.61 -12.39
CA LYS A 438 1.52 18.50 -11.61
C LYS A 438 0.70 19.03 -10.43
N SER A 439 1.25 19.91 -9.61
CA SER A 439 0.55 20.50 -8.47
C SER A 439 -0.81 21.11 -8.87
N GLU A 440 -0.88 21.78 -10.02
CA GLU A 440 -2.14 22.30 -10.57
C GLU A 440 -3.15 21.18 -10.83
N GLN A 441 -2.71 20.06 -11.40
CA GLN A 441 -3.58 18.91 -11.66
C GLN A 441 -4.06 18.24 -10.37
N TYR A 442 -3.22 18.18 -9.34
CA TYR A 442 -3.51 17.50 -8.08
C TYR A 442 -4.37 18.35 -7.14
N TYR A 443 -4.01 19.61 -6.96
CA TYR A 443 -4.62 20.51 -5.96
C TYR A 443 -5.57 21.53 -6.58
N GLY A 444 -5.41 21.84 -7.87
CA GLY A 444 -6.15 22.90 -8.55
C GLY A 444 -5.59 24.30 -8.29
N LEU A 445 -5.79 25.20 -9.26
CA LEU A 445 -5.33 26.60 -9.18
C LEU A 445 -5.84 27.34 -7.94
N LYS A 446 -7.08 27.05 -7.51
CA LYS A 446 -7.70 27.69 -6.34
C LYS A 446 -6.90 27.42 -5.06
N GLU A 447 -6.41 26.19 -4.91
CA GLU A 447 -5.63 25.80 -3.74
C GLU A 447 -4.20 26.36 -3.82
N MET A 448 -3.56 26.21 -4.96
CA MET A 448 -2.20 26.74 -5.16
C MET A 448 -2.11 28.25 -4.96
N LYS A 449 -3.19 28.99 -5.19
CA LYS A 449 -3.26 30.44 -4.90
C LYS A 449 -3.09 30.77 -3.42
N ASN A 450 -3.39 29.83 -2.53
CA ASN A 450 -3.21 29.98 -1.08
C ASN A 450 -1.76 29.75 -0.62
N TRP A 451 -0.93 29.11 -1.46
CA TRP A 451 0.48 28.83 -1.17
C TRP A 451 1.31 30.10 -1.30
N GLU A 452 2.29 30.28 -0.40
CA GLU A 452 3.30 31.33 -0.51
C GLU A 452 4.54 30.82 -1.24
N PHE A 453 4.88 31.42 -2.37
CA PHE A 453 6.11 31.13 -3.11
C PHE A 453 7.17 32.18 -2.77
N GLN A 454 8.23 31.75 -2.08
CA GLN A 454 9.29 32.62 -1.62
C GLN A 454 10.57 32.37 -2.44
N PHE A 455 10.90 33.32 -3.33
CA PHE A 455 12.15 33.29 -4.07
C PHE A 455 13.28 33.86 -3.21
N VAL A 456 14.32 33.06 -3.01
CA VAL A 456 15.51 33.42 -2.22
C VAL A 456 16.65 33.75 -3.19
N CYS A 457 17.09 35.00 -3.18
CA CYS A 457 18.07 35.57 -4.10
C CYS A 457 19.31 36.04 -3.32
N LYS A 458 20.51 35.81 -3.87
CA LYS A 458 21.78 36.28 -3.30
C LYS A 458 22.31 37.56 -3.96
N SER A 459 21.73 37.95 -5.09
CA SER A 459 22.15 39.12 -5.85
C SER A 459 20.96 39.81 -6.52
N LEU A 460 21.18 41.06 -6.95
CA LEU A 460 20.18 41.79 -7.74
C LEU A 460 19.90 41.11 -9.09
N GLU A 461 20.89 40.46 -9.69
CA GLU A 461 20.74 39.70 -10.93
C GLU A 461 19.78 38.50 -10.72
N GLU A 462 20.00 37.72 -9.66
CA GLU A 462 19.10 36.61 -9.29
C GLU A 462 17.68 37.10 -8.96
N LEU A 463 17.54 38.31 -8.40
CA LEU A 463 16.24 38.91 -8.16
C LEU A 463 15.50 39.22 -9.46
N TYR A 464 16.19 39.72 -10.49
CA TYR A 464 15.59 39.96 -11.80
C TYR A 464 15.15 38.65 -12.48
N GLU A 465 15.96 37.59 -12.40
CA GLU A 465 15.59 36.27 -12.91
C GLU A 465 14.42 35.66 -12.15
N ALA A 466 14.44 35.72 -10.82
CA ALA A 466 13.33 35.23 -10.00
C ALA A 466 12.03 35.97 -10.31
N LYS A 467 12.08 37.26 -10.62
CA LYS A 467 10.91 38.04 -11.04
C LYS A 467 10.26 37.48 -12.30
N PHE A 468 11.03 37.06 -13.29
CA PHE A 468 10.49 36.42 -14.50
C PHE A 468 9.64 35.18 -14.16
N TYR A 469 10.15 34.30 -13.30
CA TYR A 469 9.42 33.10 -12.87
C TYR A 469 8.22 33.44 -11.96
N GLY A 470 8.38 34.44 -11.09
CA GLY A 470 7.29 34.90 -10.24
C GLY A 470 6.16 35.56 -11.04
N ASP A 471 6.46 36.37 -12.05
CA ASP A 471 5.46 36.96 -12.94
C ASP A 471 4.70 35.86 -13.70
N TRP A 472 5.43 34.88 -14.27
CA TRP A 472 4.81 33.71 -14.90
C TRP A 472 3.88 32.94 -13.96
N LEU A 473 4.31 32.73 -12.71
CA LEU A 473 3.51 32.03 -11.71
C LEU A 473 2.30 32.86 -11.28
N ASN A 474 2.47 34.17 -11.14
CA ASN A 474 1.41 35.10 -10.77
C ASN A 474 0.30 35.15 -11.83
N ASP A 475 0.69 35.21 -13.11
CA ASP A 475 -0.23 35.16 -14.25
C ASP A 475 -0.98 33.83 -14.28
N ARG A 476 -0.28 32.72 -14.08
CA ARG A 476 -0.88 31.38 -14.08
C ARG A 476 -1.86 31.16 -12.94
N LEU A 477 -1.56 31.66 -11.74
CA LEU A 477 -2.42 31.55 -10.55
C LEU A 477 -3.49 32.65 -10.48
N ASN A 478 -3.40 33.68 -11.34
CA ASN A 478 -4.24 34.87 -11.30
C ASN A 478 -4.21 35.55 -9.91
N GLY A 479 -3.02 35.94 -9.46
CA GLY A 479 -2.78 36.66 -8.20
C GLY A 479 -2.34 35.79 -7.01
N GLY A 480 -1.30 34.97 -7.18
CA GLY A 480 -0.73 34.12 -6.12
C GLY A 480 0.07 34.90 -5.06
N LYS A 481 0.30 34.30 -3.88
CA LYS A 481 1.17 34.91 -2.84
C LYS A 481 2.64 34.69 -3.22
N ILE A 482 3.30 35.70 -3.78
CA ILE A 482 4.71 35.61 -4.19
C ILE A 482 5.54 36.62 -3.40
N ARG A 483 6.66 36.16 -2.83
CA ARG A 483 7.61 36.97 -2.07
C ARG A 483 9.01 36.79 -2.62
N TYR A 484 9.78 37.88 -2.62
CA TYR A 484 11.20 37.86 -2.95
C TYR A 484 12.01 38.25 -1.72
N VAL A 485 13.05 37.48 -1.41
CA VAL A 485 13.96 37.75 -0.30
C VAL A 485 15.37 37.83 -0.86
N LEU A 486 15.98 38.99 -0.71
CA LEU A 486 17.40 39.19 -0.97
C LEU A 486 18.17 38.91 0.34
N VAL A 487 19.03 37.89 0.35
CA VAL A 487 19.76 37.39 1.54
C VAL A 487 21.23 37.74 1.48
#